data_AF-A0A8J0V900-F1
#
_entry.id   AF-A0A8J0V900-F1
#
_cell.length_a   1.000
_cell.length_b   1.000
_cell.length_c   1.000
_cell.angle_alpha   90.00
_cell.angle_beta   90.00
_cell.angle_gamma   90.00
#
_symmetry.space_group_name_H-M   'P 1'
#
loop_
_entity.id
_entity.type
_entity.pdbx_description
1 polymer ?
#
loop_
_entity_poly.entity_id
_entity_poly.type
_entity_poly.pdbx_seq_one_letter_code
_entity_poly.pdbx_strand_id
1 'polypeptide(L)'
;MLASLPDRKKPVAIKILKKENIKLKERYETEVKVMKLAWKCPFLCNIHAAFQTQLHAFIVMEYASGGSLQDLLNNRGYLDMDSVL
;
A
#
# COMPACT_ATOMS: atom_id res chain seq x y z
N MET A 1 5.54 0.80 6.39
CA MET A 1 6.46 1.78 7.01
C MET A 1 6.18 3.15 6.39
N LEU A 2 6.04 4.20 7.19
CA LEU A 2 5.93 5.58 6.70
C LEU A 2 7.33 6.12 6.38
N ALA A 3 7.49 6.80 5.25
CA ALA A 3 8.77 7.39 4.85
C ALA A 3 8.58 8.73 4.14
N SER A 4 9.61 9.58 4.22
CA SER A 4 9.70 10.84 3.47
C SER A 4 10.77 10.71 2.40
N LEU A 5 10.51 11.25 1.21
CA LEU A 5 11.47 11.28 0.10
C LEU A 5 12.00 12.71 -0.06
N PRO A 6 13.31 12.91 -0.30
CA PRO A 6 13.91 14.25 -0.35
C PRO A 6 13.29 15.18 -1.41
N ASP A 7 12.82 14.61 -2.50
CA ASP A 7 12.26 15.29 -3.67
C ASP A 7 10.73 15.44 -3.62
N ARG A 8 10.07 14.95 -2.57
CA ARG A 8 8.61 14.97 -2.45
C ARG A 8 8.14 15.60 -1.14
N LYS A 9 7.15 16.49 -1.27
CA LYS A 9 6.46 17.08 -0.12
C LYS A 9 5.54 16.10 0.62
N LYS A 10 4.91 15.16 -0.10
CA LYS A 10 4.00 14.17 0.49
C LYS A 10 4.77 12.91 0.91
N PRO A 11 4.50 12.35 2.11
CA PRO A 11 5.11 11.11 2.53
C PRO A 11 4.61 9.92 1.69
N VAL A 12 5.31 8.80 1.80
CA VAL A 12 5.00 7.54 1.12
C VAL A 12 4.87 6.41 2.13
N ALA A 13 4.08 5.40 1.78
CA ALA A 13 4.10 4.12 2.47
C ALA A 13 5.04 3.16 1.74
N ILE A 14 5.87 2.46 2.51
CA ILE A 14 6.78 1.43 2.02
C ILE A 14 6.35 0.09 2.62
N LYS A 15 5.95 -0.83 1.75
CA LYS A 15 5.76 -2.24 2.09
C LYS A 15 7.08 -2.98 1.89
N ILE A 16 7.54 -3.66 2.95
CA ILE A 16 8.81 -4.38 2.99
C ILE A 16 8.49 -5.87 3.14
N LEU A 17 9.00 -6.68 2.22
CA LEU A 17 8.81 -8.13 2.20
C LEU A 17 10.19 -8.80 2.33
N LYS A 18 10.34 -9.71 3.28
CA LYS A 18 11.57 -10.49 3.45
C LYS A 18 11.57 -11.69 2.50
N LYS A 19 12.71 -11.95 1.83
CA LYS A 19 12.84 -13.02 0.82
C LYS A 19 13.14 -14.39 1.44
N GLU A 20 12.40 -14.74 2.48
CA GLU A 20 12.62 -15.98 3.23
C GLU A 20 11.97 -17.19 2.56
N ASN A 21 11.00 -16.96 1.66
CA ASN A 21 10.18 -18.01 1.06
C ASN A 21 9.91 -17.74 -0.44
N ILE A 22 10.04 -18.78 -1.28
CA ILE A 22 9.77 -18.73 -2.73
C ILE A 22 8.36 -18.21 -3.03
N LYS A 23 7.35 -18.60 -2.24
CA LYS A 23 5.96 -18.14 -2.40
C LYS A 23 5.80 -16.63 -2.27
N LEU A 24 6.65 -15.98 -1.47
CA LEU A 24 6.62 -14.52 -1.33
C LEU A 24 7.11 -13.81 -2.60
N LYS A 25 8.02 -14.43 -3.35
CA LYS A 25 8.56 -13.87 -4.59
C LYS A 25 7.48 -13.78 -5.67
N GLU A 26 6.72 -14.85 -5.90
CA GLU A 26 5.62 -14.88 -6.88
C GLU A 26 4.51 -13.89 -6.51
N ARG A 27 4.20 -13.79 -5.20
CA ARG A 27 3.23 -12.81 -4.68
C ARG A 27 3.68 -11.38 -4.95
N TYR A 28 4.95 -11.06 -4.75
CA TYR A 28 5.49 -9.73 -5.04
C TYR A 28 5.33 -9.35 -6.51
N GLU A 29 5.70 -10.24 -7.44
CA GLU A 29 5.60 -9.96 -8.88
C GLU A 29 4.16 -9.72 -9.31
N THR A 30 3.24 -10.54 -8.81
CA THR A 30 1.80 -10.39 -9.06
C THR A 30 1.28 -9.08 -8.48
N GLU A 31 1.62 -8.75 -7.23
CA GLU A 31 1.18 -7.53 -6.55
C GLU A 31 1.64 -6.27 -7.30
N VAL A 32 2.92 -6.19 -7.67
CA VAL A 32 3.47 -5.08 -8.44
C VAL A 32 2.79 -4.95 -9.81
N LYS A 33 2.52 -6.08 -10.49
CA LYS A 33 1.85 -6.08 -11.79
C LYS A 33 0.42 -5.53 -11.68
N VAL A 34 -0.35 -6.03 -10.72
CA VAL A 34 -1.74 -5.58 -10.50
C VAL A 34 -1.77 -4.09 -10.14
N MET A 35 -0.91 -3.63 -9.24
CA MET A 35 -0.86 -2.21 -8.88
C MET A 35 -0.48 -1.30 -10.05
N LYS A 36 0.43 -1.73 -10.93
CA LYS A 36 0.76 -0.98 -12.16
C LYS A 36 -0.41 -0.92 -13.15
N LEU A 37 -1.18 -2.01 -13.28
CA LEU A 37 -2.36 -2.03 -14.14
C LEU A 37 -3.50 -1.15 -13.60
N ALA A 38 -3.63 -1.09 -12.27
CA ALA A 38 -4.59 -0.23 -11.59
C ALA A 38 -4.15 1.24 -11.47
N TRP A 39 -3.02 1.61 -12.06
CA TRP A 39 -2.49 2.97 -12.02
C TRP A 39 -3.54 3.98 -12.55
N LYS A 40 -3.81 5.03 -11.77
CA LYS A 40 -4.88 6.04 -11.97
C LYS A 40 -6.28 5.66 -11.48
N CYS A 41 -6.50 4.48 -10.92
CA CYS A 41 -7.76 4.21 -10.21
C CYS A 41 -7.79 5.05 -8.91
N PRO A 42 -8.76 5.96 -8.71
CA PRO A 42 -8.79 6.82 -7.52
C PRO A 42 -9.08 6.06 -6.22
N PHE A 43 -9.55 4.82 -6.31
CA PHE A 43 -9.91 3.98 -5.16
C PHE A 43 -8.84 2.95 -4.80
N LEU A 44 -7.72 2.90 -5.54
CA LEU A 44 -6.62 1.98 -5.29
C LEU A 44 -5.34 2.80 -5.03
N CYS A 45 -4.57 2.40 -4.02
CA CYS A 45 -3.32 3.07 -3.69
C CYS A 45 -2.34 3.00 -4.87
N ASN A 46 -1.86 4.16 -5.31
CA ASN A 46 -0.95 4.25 -6.44
C ASN A 46 0.45 3.75 -6.08
N ILE A 47 1.09 3.04 -7.01
CA ILE A 47 2.47 2.56 -6.88
C ILE A 47 3.49 3.54 -7.44
N HIS A 48 4.35 4.10 -6.59
CA HIS A 48 5.39 5.03 -7.04
C HIS A 48 6.63 4.31 -7.60
N ALA A 49 7.04 3.22 -6.97
CA ALA A 49 8.20 2.43 -7.39
C ALA A 49 8.14 1.01 -6.80
N ALA A 50 8.84 0.08 -7.44
CA ALA A 50 9.08 -1.25 -6.88
C ALA A 50 10.51 -1.67 -7.19
N PHE A 51 11.24 -2.13 -6.17
CA PHE A 51 12.62 -2.58 -6.31
C PHE A 51 12.94 -3.65 -5.27
N GLN A 52 14.09 -4.29 -5.40
CA GLN A 52 14.48 -5.39 -4.52
C GLN A 52 15.97 -5.32 -4.22
N THR A 53 16.36 -5.81 -3.05
CA THR A 53 17.74 -6.12 -2.67
C THR A 53 17.92 -7.64 -2.58
N GLN A 54 19.07 -8.12 -2.12
CA GLN A 54 19.29 -9.55 -1.91
C GLN A 54 18.31 -10.14 -0.89
N LEU A 55 18.02 -9.41 0.20
CA LEU A 55 17.24 -9.92 1.32
C LEU A 55 15.78 -9.47 1.31
N HIS A 56 15.46 -8.37 0.63
CA HIS A 56 14.15 -7.74 0.72
C HIS A 56 13.58 -7.34 -0.65
N ALA A 57 12.27 -7.25 -0.73
CA ALA A 57 11.54 -6.60 -1.79
C ALA A 57 10.76 -5.41 -1.23
N PHE A 58 10.71 -4.32 -1.98
CA PHE A 58 10.14 -3.04 -1.59
C PHE A 58 9.08 -2.62 -2.60
N ILE A 59 7.93 -2.17 -2.08
CA ILE A 59 6.88 -1.51 -2.85
C ILE A 59 6.67 -0.14 -2.22
N VAL A 60 6.98 0.91 -2.98
CA VAL A 60 6.78 2.31 -2.60
C VAL A 60 5.44 2.74 -3.16
N MET A 61 4.54 3.18 -2.27
CA MET A 61 3.15 3.48 -2.60
C MET A 61 2.71 4.78 -1.97
N GLU A 62 1.61 5.30 -2.50
CA GLU A 62 0.88 6.43 -1.92
C GLU A 62 0.59 6.18 -0.43
N TYR A 63 0.74 7.22 0.39
CA TYR A 63 0.37 7.15 1.79
C TYR A 63 -1.08 7.59 1.99
N ALA A 64 -1.93 6.64 2.40
CA ALA A 64 -3.29 6.92 2.85
C ALA A 64 -3.31 7.08 4.39
N SER A 65 -3.60 8.29 4.87
CA SER A 65 -3.54 8.63 6.30
C SER A 65 -4.81 8.31 7.10
N GLY A 66 -5.88 7.86 6.43
CA GLY A 66 -7.21 7.71 7.05
C GLY A 66 -7.38 6.48 7.96
N GLY A 67 -6.36 5.63 8.08
CA GLY A 67 -6.51 4.33 8.75
C GLY A 67 -7.30 3.32 7.91
N SER A 68 -7.67 2.19 8.51
CA SER A 68 -8.51 1.19 7.85
C SER A 68 -9.99 1.38 8.18
N LEU A 69 -10.87 0.84 7.32
CA LEU A 69 -12.30 0.77 7.61
C LEU A 69 -12.59 0.01 8.91
N GLN A 70 -11.79 -1.02 9.21
CA GLN A 70 -11.91 -1.77 10.47
C GLN A 70 -11.60 -0.88 11.68
N ASP A 71 -10.58 -0.02 11.61
CA ASP A 71 -10.26 0.91 12.70
C ASP A 71 -11.42 1.87 12.96
N LEU A 72 -12.06 2.36 11.89
CA LEU A 72 -13.24 3.21 11.98
C LEU A 72 -14.42 2.48 12.66
N LEU A 73 -14.69 1.25 12.24
CA LEU A 73 -15.76 0.41 12.82
C LEU A 73 -15.48 0.06 14.29
N ASN A 74 -14.24 -0.27 14.62
CA ASN A 74 -13.86 -0.58 16.00
C ASN A 74 -14.07 0.63 16.94
N ASN A 75 -13.91 1.85 16.42
CA ASN A 75 -14.08 3.08 17.19
C ASN A 75 -15.55 3.52 17.29
N ARG A 76 -16.34 3.36 16.21
CA ARG A 76 -17.72 3.85 16.13
C ARG A 76 -18.81 2.79 16.34
N GLY A 77 -18.47 1.51 16.24
CA GLY A 77 -19.39 0.37 16.29
C GLY A 77 -20.11 0.11 14.96
N TYR A 78 -20.64 1.15 14.32
CA TYR A 78 -21.36 1.07 13.04
C TYR A 78 -21.08 2.31 12.16
N LEU A 79 -21.47 2.22 10.89
CA LEU A 79 -21.48 3.35 9.95
C LEU A 79 -22.90 3.85 9.79
N ASP A 80 -23.05 5.16 9.67
CA ASP A 80 -24.31 5.78 9.29
C ASP A 80 -24.62 5.46 7.81
N MET A 81 -25.89 5.28 7.47
CA MET A 81 -26.30 4.92 6.11
C MET A 81 -25.92 6.00 5.09
N ASP A 82 -25.93 7.27 5.50
CA ASP A 82 -25.48 8.40 4.67
C ASP A 82 -23.98 8.33 4.34
N SER A 83 -23.19 7.56 5.09
CA SER A 83 -21.75 7.33 4.83
C SER A 83 -21.48 6.08 3.98
N VAL A 84 -22.49 5.24 3.77
CA VAL A 84 -22.37 3.98 3.02
C VAL A 84 -22.93 4.12 1.59
N LEU A 85 -23.91 5.00 1.41
CA LEU A 85 -24.58 5.31 0.15
C LEU A 85 -23.86 6.43 -0.62
#